data_AF-A0A2M7PK31-F1
#
_entry.id   AF-A0A2M7PK31-F1
#
_cell.length_a   1.000
_cell.length_b   1.000
_cell.length_c   1.000
_cell.angle_alpha   90.00
_cell.angle_beta   90.00
_cell.angle_gamma   90.00
#
_symmetry.space_group_name_H-M   'P 1'
#
loop_
_entity.id
_entity.type
_entity.pdbx_description
1 polymer ?
#
loop_
_entity_poly.entity_id
_entity_poly.type
_entity_poly.pdbx_seq_one_letter_code
_entity_poly.pdbx_strand_id
1 'polypeptide(L)'
;MKKISPFSLLIFVLLALISCNEEPPKTLADYVDPFIGTGGHGHTFPGATAPFGMVQLSPDTRKDSWDGCSGYHYSDQVILGFSHTHLSGTGVGDYGDIRMMPTVGAIQLNPGTAENPDSGYA
;
A
#
# COMPACT_ATOMS: atom_id res chain seq x y z
N MET A 1 4.72 62.38 0.50
CA MET A 1 4.10 61.11 0.94
C MET A 1 3.81 60.28 -0.31
N LYS A 2 4.49 59.13 -0.51
CA LYS A 2 4.30 58.31 -1.73
C LYS A 2 2.96 57.56 -1.62
N LYS A 3 2.05 57.74 -2.60
CA LYS A 3 0.77 57.02 -2.64
C LYS A 3 1.01 55.56 -3.05
N ILE A 4 0.49 54.62 -2.26
CA ILE A 4 0.56 53.18 -2.56
C ILE A 4 -0.50 52.86 -3.62
N SER A 5 -0.10 52.12 -4.66
CA SER A 5 -0.97 51.71 -5.77
C SER A 5 -1.97 50.63 -5.31
N PRO A 6 -3.25 50.69 -5.71
CA PRO A 6 -4.25 49.65 -5.38
C PRO A 6 -3.86 48.27 -5.94
N PHE A 7 -3.06 48.22 -7.01
CA PHE A 7 -2.53 46.99 -7.57
C PHE A 7 -1.50 46.32 -6.64
N SER A 8 -0.64 47.11 -5.98
CA SER A 8 0.28 46.59 -4.98
C SER A 8 -0.43 46.07 -3.74
N LEU A 9 -1.56 46.69 -3.36
CA LEU A 9 -2.39 46.21 -2.24
C LEU A 9 -3.06 44.88 -2.57
N LEU A 10 -3.58 44.72 -3.80
CA LEU A 10 -4.20 43.48 -4.26
C LEU A 10 -3.21 42.30 -4.32
N ILE A 11 -1.99 42.55 -4.81
CA ILE A 11 -0.91 41.56 -4.83
C ILE A 11 -0.53 41.14 -3.40
N PHE A 12 -0.46 42.10 -2.48
CA PHE A 12 -0.13 41.81 -1.08
C PHE A 12 -1.21 40.95 -0.41
N VAL A 13 -2.49 41.23 -0.68
CA VAL A 13 -3.62 40.42 -0.18
C VAL A 13 -3.61 39.01 -0.78
N LEU A 14 -3.34 38.87 -2.08
CA LEU A 14 -3.21 37.55 -2.74
C LEU A 14 -2.05 36.73 -2.16
N LEU A 15 -0.89 37.35 -1.91
CA LEU A 15 0.25 36.69 -1.27
C LEU A 15 -0.05 36.27 0.18
N ALA A 16 -0.78 37.11 0.93
CA ALA A 16 -1.18 36.77 2.30
C ALA A 16 -2.15 35.58 2.35
N LEU A 17 -3.06 35.47 1.37
CA LEU A 17 -4.00 34.35 1.27
C LEU A 17 -3.33 33.01 0.91
N ILE A 18 -2.22 33.05 0.14
CA ILE A 18 -1.44 31.84 -0.21
C ILE A 18 -0.59 31.35 0.97
N SER A 19 -0.29 32.21 1.95
CA SER A 19 0.58 31.87 3.08
C SER A 19 -0.12 31.09 4.21
N CYS A 20 -1.44 30.91 4.15
CA CYS A 20 -2.23 30.21 5.16
C CYS A 20 -2.46 28.72 4.83
N ASN A 21 -1.40 28.00 4.46
CA ASN A 21 -1.43 26.54 4.46
C ASN A 21 -0.75 26.03 5.73
N GLU A 22 -1.54 25.58 6.71
CA GLU A 22 -1.03 24.71 7.77
C GLU A 22 -0.86 23.31 7.19
N GLU A 23 0.38 22.84 7.05
CA GLU A 23 0.60 21.41 6.85
C GLU A 23 0.18 20.66 8.13
N PRO A 24 -0.54 19.53 8.00
CA PRO A 24 -0.84 18.71 9.16
C PRO A 24 0.47 18.32 9.87
N PRO A 25 0.49 18.32 11.21
CA PRO A 25 1.70 18.01 11.96
C PRO A 25 2.15 16.59 11.65
N LYS A 26 3.42 16.43 11.25
CA LYS A 26 3.99 15.12 10.98
C LYS A 26 4.05 14.26 12.24
N THR A 27 3.72 12.99 12.08
CA THR A 27 3.87 11.96 13.09
C THR A 27 5.07 11.07 12.77
N LEU A 28 5.52 10.26 13.74
CA LEU A 28 6.58 9.28 13.49
C LEU A 28 6.18 8.23 12.44
N ALA A 29 4.87 7.97 12.28
CA ALA A 29 4.37 7.03 11.29
C ALA A 29 4.59 7.52 9.84
N ASP A 30 4.65 8.85 9.62
CA ASP A 30 4.84 9.43 8.28
C ASP A 30 6.24 9.15 7.70
N TYR A 31 7.17 8.66 8.51
CA TYR A 31 8.51 8.25 8.07
C TYR A 31 8.59 6.77 7.68
N VAL A 32 7.54 5.98 7.93
CA VAL A 32 7.53 4.54 7.64
C VAL A 32 7.02 4.33 6.22
N ASP A 33 7.82 3.61 5.41
CA ASP A 33 7.41 3.10 4.10
C ASP A 33 7.32 1.56 4.17
N PRO A 34 6.10 0.99 4.25
CA PRO A 34 5.89 -0.47 4.31
C PRO A 34 6.34 -1.21 3.04
N PHE A 35 6.60 -0.53 1.93
CA PHE A 35 7.06 -1.17 0.70
C PHE A 35 8.56 -1.47 0.71
N ILE A 36 9.34 -0.86 1.60
CA ILE A 36 10.76 -1.20 1.76
C ILE A 36 10.90 -2.66 2.19
N GLY A 37 11.63 -3.45 1.38
CA GLY A 37 11.85 -4.88 1.60
C GLY A 37 10.80 -5.80 0.97
N THR A 38 9.77 -5.25 0.32
CA THR A 38 8.71 -6.04 -0.34
C THR A 38 9.08 -6.55 -1.74
N GLY A 39 10.25 -6.15 -2.26
CA GLY A 39 10.80 -6.66 -3.52
C GLY A 39 12.22 -7.19 -3.32
N GLY A 40 12.75 -7.84 -4.35
CA GLY A 40 14.03 -8.56 -4.21
C GLY A 40 13.88 -9.68 -3.19
N HIS A 41 14.81 -9.76 -2.24
CA HIS A 41 14.85 -10.87 -1.26
C HIS A 41 14.60 -10.43 0.18
N GLY A 42 13.88 -9.31 0.36
CA GLY A 42 13.57 -8.79 1.70
C GLY A 42 12.43 -9.55 2.40
N HIS A 43 11.46 -10.02 1.61
CA HIS A 43 10.31 -10.80 2.06
C HIS A 43 9.52 -10.12 3.19
N THR A 44 9.35 -8.79 3.16
CA THR A 44 8.40 -8.10 4.04
C THR A 44 7.02 -8.03 3.38
N PHE A 45 6.00 -7.62 4.14
CA PHE A 45 4.65 -7.39 3.61
C PHE A 45 4.23 -5.93 3.86
N PRO A 46 3.46 -5.30 2.94
CA PRO A 46 3.04 -3.90 3.09
C PRO A 46 1.73 -3.73 3.88
N GLY A 47 1.08 -4.84 4.26
CA GLY A 47 -0.22 -4.88 4.92
C GLY A 47 -0.29 -4.22 6.30
N ALA A 48 -1.52 -3.95 6.73
CA ALA A 48 -1.81 -3.33 8.01
C ALA A 48 -1.61 -4.31 9.17
N THR A 49 -0.91 -3.87 10.21
CA THR A 49 -0.80 -4.59 11.48
C THR A 49 -0.56 -3.61 12.63
N ALA A 50 -0.93 -4.03 13.84
CA ALA A 50 -0.55 -3.31 15.06
C ALA A 50 0.85 -3.76 15.51
N PRO A 51 1.58 -2.98 16.32
CA PRO A 51 2.84 -3.44 16.92
C PRO A 51 2.63 -4.75 17.67
N PHE A 52 3.33 -5.81 17.23
CA PHE A 52 3.21 -7.18 17.76
C PHE A 52 1.78 -7.77 17.67
N GLY A 53 0.99 -7.32 16.69
CA GLY A 53 -0.37 -7.77 16.47
C GLY A 53 -0.43 -9.22 15.96
N MET A 54 -1.46 -9.95 16.38
CA MET A 54 -1.73 -11.32 15.91
C MET A 54 -2.17 -11.36 14.43
N VAL A 55 -2.76 -10.27 13.94
CA VAL A 55 -3.29 -10.15 12.56
C VAL A 55 -2.38 -9.26 11.73
N GLN A 56 -2.05 -9.73 10.53
CA GLN A 56 -1.31 -9.01 9.51
C GLN A 56 -2.17 -9.02 8.24
N LEU A 57 -3.03 -8.03 8.07
CA LEU A 57 -3.94 -7.97 6.92
C LEU A 57 -3.18 -7.39 5.72
N SER A 58 -2.80 -8.23 4.76
CA SER A 58 -1.95 -7.84 3.62
C SER A 58 -2.46 -8.42 2.30
N PRO A 59 -2.19 -7.76 1.16
CA PRO A 59 -2.38 -8.37 -0.16
C PRO A 59 -1.43 -9.55 -0.39
N ASP A 60 -1.94 -10.58 -1.08
CA ASP A 60 -1.17 -11.70 -1.62
C ASP A 60 -0.99 -11.54 -3.13
N THR A 61 0.23 -11.66 -3.65
CA THR A 61 0.52 -11.66 -5.10
C THR A 61 1.13 -12.99 -5.57
N ARG A 62 1.72 -13.77 -4.66
CA ARG A 62 2.29 -15.10 -4.93
C ARG A 62 1.78 -16.11 -3.92
N LYS A 63 1.76 -17.38 -4.34
CA LYS A 63 1.45 -18.50 -3.46
C LYS A 63 2.66 -19.42 -3.27
N ASP A 64 3.30 -19.80 -4.36
CA ASP A 64 4.26 -20.90 -4.37
C ASP A 64 5.62 -20.45 -4.94
N SER A 65 6.22 -19.43 -4.33
CA SER A 65 7.53 -18.89 -4.72
C SER A 65 8.37 -18.54 -3.50
N TRP A 66 9.68 -18.80 -3.57
CA TRP A 66 10.60 -18.42 -2.50
C TRP A 66 10.67 -16.90 -2.31
N ASP A 67 10.64 -16.11 -3.39
CA ASP A 67 10.58 -14.65 -3.30
C ASP A 67 9.25 -14.14 -2.71
N GLY A 68 8.23 -15.01 -2.62
CA GLY A 68 6.91 -14.71 -2.10
C GLY A 68 6.67 -15.21 -0.68
N CYS A 69 7.72 -15.40 0.14
CA CYS A 69 7.57 -15.95 1.50
C CYS A 69 6.59 -15.18 2.38
N SER A 70 6.44 -13.87 2.17
CA SER A 70 5.50 -12.99 2.88
C SER A 70 4.15 -12.81 2.18
N GLY A 71 3.86 -13.58 1.13
CA GLY A 71 2.64 -13.46 0.32
C GLY A 71 2.68 -12.37 -0.75
N TYR A 72 3.48 -11.30 -0.57
CA TYR A 72 3.54 -10.14 -1.47
C TYR A 72 4.93 -9.96 -2.09
N HIS A 73 5.00 -9.66 -3.39
CA HIS A 73 6.22 -9.20 -4.04
C HIS A 73 5.97 -7.97 -4.93
N TYR A 74 6.74 -6.90 -4.73
CA TYR A 74 6.51 -5.58 -5.34
C TYR A 74 6.49 -5.56 -6.88
N SER A 75 7.17 -6.51 -7.53
CA SER A 75 7.19 -6.58 -9.00
C SER A 75 5.91 -7.15 -9.62
N ASP A 76 5.03 -7.75 -8.81
CA ASP A 76 3.84 -8.41 -9.31
C ASP A 76 2.72 -7.41 -9.55
N GLN A 77 1.89 -7.71 -10.55
CA GLN A 77 0.83 -6.82 -11.01
C GLN A 77 -0.57 -7.29 -10.65
N VAL A 78 -0.68 -8.49 -10.07
CA VAL A 78 -1.95 -9.17 -9.78
C VAL A 78 -2.02 -9.48 -8.29
N ILE A 79 -3.15 -9.12 -7.66
CA ILE A 79 -3.45 -9.45 -6.28
C ILE A 79 -4.43 -10.63 -6.26
N LEU A 80 -4.02 -11.72 -5.64
CA LEU A 80 -4.81 -12.93 -5.43
C LEU A 80 -5.88 -12.77 -4.34
N GLY A 81 -5.76 -11.73 -3.52
CA GLY A 81 -6.68 -11.40 -2.43
C GLY A 81 -5.95 -10.82 -1.23
N PHE A 82 -6.65 -10.69 -0.12
CA PHE A 82 -6.12 -10.16 1.13
C PHE A 82 -6.28 -11.21 2.23
N SER A 83 -5.17 -11.73 2.75
CA SER A 83 -5.15 -12.70 3.83
C SER A 83 -4.78 -12.04 5.16
N HIS A 84 -4.97 -12.74 6.29
CA HIS A 84 -4.95 -12.14 7.62
C HIS A 84 -3.74 -12.56 8.48
N THR A 85 -2.90 -13.47 7.98
CA THR A 85 -1.71 -13.96 8.68
C THR A 85 -0.51 -13.94 7.73
N HIS A 86 0.60 -13.35 8.16
CA HIS A 86 1.83 -13.25 7.36
C HIS A 86 3.08 -13.31 8.23
N LEU A 87 4.15 -13.87 7.68
CA LEU A 87 5.49 -13.82 8.26
C LEU A 87 6.32 -12.76 7.53
N SER A 88 7.12 -11.98 8.28
CA SER A 88 7.95 -10.91 7.73
C SER A 88 9.43 -11.28 7.78
N GLY A 89 10.08 -11.32 6.62
CA GLY A 89 11.53 -11.52 6.47
C GLY A 89 12.00 -12.97 6.57
N THR A 90 11.09 -13.94 6.40
CA THR A 90 11.45 -15.37 6.47
C THR A 90 12.07 -15.87 5.18
N GLY A 91 12.85 -16.95 5.25
CA GLY A 91 13.41 -17.65 4.09
C GLY A 91 12.58 -18.85 3.62
N VAL A 92 11.42 -19.09 4.25
CA VAL A 92 10.44 -20.12 3.91
C VAL A 92 9.06 -19.53 4.14
N GLY A 93 8.14 -19.76 3.20
CA GLY A 93 6.76 -19.31 3.28
C GLY A 93 5.89 -20.24 4.12
N ASP A 94 4.96 -19.63 4.85
CA ASP A 94 3.86 -20.24 5.59
C ASP A 94 2.78 -19.15 5.80
N TYR A 95 1.67 -19.45 6.47
CA TYR A 95 0.53 -18.55 6.69
C TYR A 95 -0.18 -18.19 5.37
N GLY A 96 -0.68 -16.95 5.20
CA GLY A 96 -1.56 -16.58 4.10
C GLY A 96 -3.01 -17.03 4.33
N ASP A 97 -3.45 -17.09 5.59
CA ASP A 97 -4.73 -17.69 5.98
C ASP A 97 -5.90 -16.69 5.90
N ILE A 98 -7.11 -17.23 5.71
CA ILE A 98 -8.37 -16.47 5.67
C ILE A 98 -8.31 -15.37 4.60
N ARG A 99 -8.23 -15.78 3.34
CA ARG A 99 -8.16 -14.87 2.20
C ARG A 99 -9.55 -14.37 1.79
N MET A 100 -9.68 -13.06 1.66
CA MET A 100 -10.85 -12.41 1.08
C MET A 100 -10.49 -11.75 -0.26
N MET A 101 -11.33 -11.98 -1.28
CA MET A 101 -11.22 -11.32 -2.58
C MET A 101 -12.54 -10.60 -2.88
N PRO A 102 -12.57 -9.26 -2.90
CA PRO A 102 -13.74 -8.53 -3.37
C PRO A 102 -13.91 -8.77 -4.88
N THR A 103 -15.13 -9.07 -5.32
CA THR A 103 -15.43 -9.31 -6.74
C THR A 103 -16.78 -8.73 -7.12
N VAL A 104 -16.98 -8.48 -8.41
CA VAL A 104 -18.25 -8.07 -9.01
C VAL A 104 -18.57 -8.99 -10.19
N GLY A 105 -19.86 -9.19 -10.48
CA GLY A 105 -20.29 -10.07 -11.57
C GLY A 105 -20.39 -11.54 -11.15
N ALA A 106 -20.10 -12.45 -12.07
CA ALA A 106 -20.21 -13.88 -11.82
C ALA A 106 -19.11 -14.35 -10.84
N ILE A 107 -19.51 -15.14 -9.84
CA ILE A 107 -18.57 -15.65 -8.84
C ILE A 107 -17.65 -16.68 -9.49
N GLN A 108 -16.34 -16.41 -9.41
CA GLN A 108 -15.29 -17.36 -9.78
C GLN A 108 -14.68 -17.93 -8.49
N LEU A 109 -14.46 -19.24 -8.45
CA LEU A 109 -14.04 -19.94 -7.23
C LEU A 109 -12.53 -20.21 -7.16
N ASN A 110 -11.84 -20.05 -8.28
CA ASN A 110 -10.40 -20.28 -8.39
C ASN A 110 -9.71 -19.00 -8.92
N PRO A 111 -8.45 -18.75 -8.50
CA PRO A 111 -7.64 -17.74 -9.15
C PRO A 111 -7.30 -18.19 -10.58
N GLY A 112 -6.95 -17.23 -11.42
CA GLY A 112 -6.35 -17.48 -12.71
C GLY A 112 -4.90 -17.92 -12.56
N THR A 113 -4.15 -17.86 -13.67
CA THR A 113 -2.72 -18.21 -13.69
C THR A 113 -1.86 -16.98 -13.87
N ALA A 114 -0.55 -17.11 -13.66
CA ALA A 114 0.38 -16.02 -13.90
C ALA A 114 0.36 -15.55 -15.37
N GLU A 115 0.10 -16.45 -16.31
CA GLU A 115 0.01 -16.18 -17.75
C GLU A 115 -1.38 -15.68 -18.17
N ASN A 116 -2.43 -16.06 -17.45
CA ASN A 116 -3.80 -15.65 -17.72
C ASN A 116 -4.57 -15.34 -16.41
N PRO A 117 -4.33 -14.17 -15.81
CA PRO A 117 -4.98 -13.74 -14.56
C PRO A 117 -6.52 -13.71 -14.68
N ASP A 118 -7.02 -13.25 -15.83
CA ASP A 118 -8.45 -13.08 -16.08
C ASP A 118 -9.24 -14.39 -16.25
N SER A 119 -8.57 -15.55 -16.25
CA SER A 119 -9.23 -16.87 -16.29
C SER A 119 -9.92 -17.27 -14.97
N GLY A 120 -9.65 -16.53 -13.89
CA GLY A 120 -10.20 -16.73 -12.56
C GLY A 120 -10.64 -15.42 -11.92
N TYR A 121 -10.80 -15.42 -10.60
CA TYR A 121 -11.14 -14.18 -9.87
C TYR A 121 -9.98 -13.17 -9.79
N ALA A 122 -8.75 -13.59 -10.10
CA ALA A 122 -7.52 -12.82 -10.04
C ALA A 122 -6.47 -13.45 -10.94
#